data_AF-A0A356I7W6-F1
#
_entry.id   AF-A0A356I7W6-F1
#
_cell.length_a   1.000
_cell.length_b   1.000
_cell.length_c   1.000
_cell.angle_alpha   90.00
_cell.angle_beta   90.00
_cell.angle_gamma   90.00
#
_symmetry.space_group_name_H-M   'P 1'
#
loop_
_entity.id
_entity.type
_entity.pdbx_description
1 polymer ?
#
loop_
_entity_poly.entity_id
_entity_poly.type
_entity_poly.pdbx_seq_one_letter_code
_entity_poly.pdbx_strand_id
1 'polypeptide(L)'
;MKIETLLLIGLILFLIGHYISQKKLLQRGLKEKKPLAQLRYLLLSGFILMGFAVWAVMRHEPPYGTWGSLLFIESAVSLSFARKLIKKALK
;
A
#
# COMPACT_ATOMS: atom_id res chain seq x y z
N MET A 1 -24.33 10.18 11.54
CA MET A 1 -23.36 9.44 10.70
C MET A 1 -22.93 8.21 11.47
N LYS A 2 -22.94 7.00 10.89
CA LYS A 2 -22.57 5.77 11.61
C LYS A 2 -21.05 5.72 11.83
N ILE A 3 -20.60 5.07 12.92
CA ILE A 3 -19.17 4.93 13.27
C ILE A 3 -18.39 4.27 12.11
N GLU A 4 -18.98 3.29 11.46
CA GLU A 4 -18.42 2.61 10.28
C GLU A 4 -18.11 3.57 9.13
N THR A 5 -18.96 4.59 8.92
CA THR A 5 -18.75 5.62 7.89
C THR A 5 -17.58 6.52 8.24
N LEU A 6 -17.43 6.91 9.52
CA LEU A 6 -16.27 7.66 9.99
C LEU A 6 -14.97 6.87 9.82
N LEU A 7 -14.99 5.58 10.15
CA LEU A 7 -13.83 4.69 9.99
C LEU A 7 -13.46 4.51 8.51
N LEU A 8 -14.45 4.39 7.62
CA LEU A 8 -14.20 4.31 6.18
C LEU A 8 -13.58 5.61 5.63
N ILE A 9 -14.09 6.77 6.03
CA ILE A 9 -13.52 8.07 5.64
C ILE A 9 -12.07 8.18 6.15
N GLY A 10 -11.85 7.83 7.42
CA GLY A 10 -10.52 7.80 8.02
C GLY A 10 -9.56 6.88 7.25
N LEU A 11 -10.01 5.68 6.88
CA LEU A 11 -9.26 4.74 6.08
C LEU A 11 -8.91 5.33 4.71
N ILE A 12 -9.85 5.94 4.02
CA ILE A 12 -9.61 6.56 2.70
C ILE A 12 -8.56 7.67 2.81
N LEU A 13 -8.70 8.57 3.79
CA LEU A 13 -7.73 9.65 4.01
C LEU A 13 -6.33 9.11 4.33
N PHE A 14 -6.26 8.08 5.17
CA PHE A 14 -5.02 7.38 5.47
C PHE A 14 -4.38 6.78 4.21
N LEU A 15 -5.15 6.09 3.38
CA LEU A 15 -4.66 5.46 2.15
C LEU A 15 -4.20 6.50 1.13
N ILE A 16 -4.87 7.64 1.01
CA ILE A 16 -4.40 8.75 0.17
C ILE A 16 -3.03 9.24 0.63
N GLY A 17 -2.87 9.50 1.93
CA GLY A 17 -1.59 9.94 2.50
C GLY A 17 -0.48 8.91 2.29
N HIS A 18 -0.82 7.64 2.50
CA HIS A 18 0.08 6.52 2.30
C HIS A 18 0.52 6.39 0.83
N TYR A 19 -0.41 6.49 -0.14
CA TYR A 19 -0.11 6.48 -1.57
C TYR A 19 0.83 7.61 -1.97
N ILE A 20 0.59 8.83 -1.48
CA ILE A 20 1.46 9.99 -1.74
C ILE A 20 2.87 9.72 -1.20
N SER A 21 2.98 9.14 -0.01
CA SER A 21 4.27 8.75 0.58
C SER A 21 5.00 7.70 -0.27
N GLN A 22 4.31 6.64 -0.69
CA GLN A 22 4.87 5.60 -1.55
C GLN A 22 5.33 6.16 -2.90
N LYS A 23 4.57 7.07 -3.49
CA LYS A 23 4.93 7.74 -4.74
C LYS A 23 6.19 8.59 -4.58
N LYS A 24 6.31 9.35 -3.49
CA LYS A 24 7.53 10.11 -3.16
C LYS A 24 8.73 9.18 -2.96
N LEU A 25 8.52 8.06 -2.28
CA LEU A 25 9.56 7.05 -2.03
C LEU A 25 10.05 6.41 -3.33
N LEU A 26 9.14 6.06 -4.25
CA LEU A 26 9.48 5.59 -5.59
C LEU A 26 10.33 6.63 -6.34
N GLN A 27 9.90 7.90 -6.35
CA GLN A 27 10.63 8.96 -7.04
C GLN A 27 12.06 9.15 -6.49
N ARG A 28 12.23 9.04 -5.17
CA ARG A 28 13.56 9.07 -4.54
C ARG A 28 14.40 7.86 -4.96
N GLY A 29 13.84 6.64 -4.89
CA GLY A 29 14.55 5.43 -5.33
C GLY A 29 14.92 5.44 -6.82
N LEU A 30 14.10 6.06 -7.67
CA LEU A 30 14.41 6.24 -9.10
C LEU A 30 15.55 7.23 -9.36
N LYS A 31 15.96 8.04 -8.38
CA LYS A 31 17.14 8.94 -8.49
C LYS A 31 18.41 8.33 -7.90
N GLU A 32 18.28 7.37 -6.97
CA GLU A 32 19.43 6.76 -6.31
C GLU A 32 20.11 5.68 -7.16
N LYS A 33 21.44 5.54 -7.06
CA LYS A 33 22.19 4.48 -7.75
C LYS A 33 21.81 3.09 -7.24
N LYS A 34 21.59 2.94 -5.93
CA LYS A 34 21.22 1.67 -5.28
C LYS A 34 20.01 1.88 -4.35
N PRO A 35 18.77 1.72 -4.83
CA PRO A 35 17.57 2.06 -4.06
C PRO A 35 17.13 0.95 -3.09
N LEU A 36 18.05 0.37 -2.33
CA LEU A 36 17.79 -0.80 -1.48
C LEU A 36 16.81 -0.48 -0.34
N ALA A 37 16.95 0.71 0.28
CA ALA A 37 16.12 1.11 1.40
C ALA A 37 14.66 1.35 0.97
N GLN A 38 14.48 2.07 -0.14
CA GLN A 38 13.17 2.38 -0.72
C GLN A 38 12.48 1.10 -1.21
N LEU A 39 13.24 0.20 -1.82
CA LEU A 39 12.74 -1.10 -2.22
C LEU A 39 12.23 -1.90 -1.02
N ARG A 40 13.04 -2.04 0.04
CA ARG A 40 12.65 -2.77 1.25
C ARG A 40 11.39 -2.20 1.87
N TYR A 41 11.28 -0.87 1.95
CA TYR A 41 10.10 -0.23 2.52
C TYR A 41 8.83 -0.45 1.67
N LEU A 42 8.92 -0.33 0.33
CA LEU A 42 7.80 -0.60 -0.56
C LEU A 42 7.36 -2.08 -0.50
N LEU A 43 8.31 -3.02 -0.45
CA LEU A 43 7.98 -4.43 -0.30
C LEU A 43 7.29 -4.70 1.04
N LEU A 44 7.87 -4.20 2.14
CA LEU A 44 7.33 -4.41 3.48
C LEU A 44 5.93 -3.79 3.61
N SER A 45 5.75 -2.55 3.17
CA SER A 45 4.45 -1.87 3.14
C SER A 45 3.44 -2.66 2.31
N GLY A 46 3.82 -3.10 1.11
CA GLY A 46 2.99 -3.93 0.25
C GLY A 46 2.53 -5.23 0.91
N PHE A 47 3.46 -6.00 1.49
CA PHE A 47 3.11 -7.28 2.13
C PHE A 47 2.27 -7.12 3.40
N ILE A 48 2.56 -6.11 4.23
CA ILE A 48 1.76 -5.83 5.42
C ILE A 48 0.31 -5.49 5.02
N LEU A 49 0.13 -4.60 4.04
CA LEU A 49 -1.20 -4.24 3.55
C LEU A 49 -1.92 -5.43 2.91
N MET A 50 -1.20 -6.29 2.19
CA MET A 50 -1.78 -7.52 1.63
C MET A 50 -2.31 -8.42 2.75
N GLY A 51 -1.54 -8.62 3.80
CA GLY A 51 -1.95 -9.43 4.95
C GLY A 51 -3.23 -8.90 5.60
N PHE A 52 -3.31 -7.59 5.85
CA PHE A 52 -4.52 -6.96 6.38
C PHE A 52 -5.70 -7.03 5.41
N ALA A 53 -5.44 -6.89 4.11
CA ALA A 53 -6.49 -6.99 3.08
C ALA A 53 -7.13 -8.37 3.07
N VAL A 54 -6.32 -9.43 3.02
CA VAL A 54 -6.80 -10.82 3.05
C VAL A 54 -7.55 -11.09 4.34
N TRP A 55 -6.99 -10.70 5.49
CA TRP A 55 -7.66 -10.86 6.78
C TRP A 55 -9.02 -10.17 6.84
N ALA A 56 -9.13 -8.94 6.30
CA ALA A 56 -10.39 -8.20 6.27
C ALA A 56 -11.42 -8.87 5.35
N VAL A 57 -11.03 -9.34 4.17
CA VAL A 57 -11.94 -10.06 3.26
C VAL A 57 -12.44 -11.36 3.89
N MET A 58 -11.60 -12.08 4.63
CA MET A 58 -11.97 -13.32 5.32
C MET A 58 -12.98 -13.14 6.45
N ARG A 59 -13.25 -11.91 6.89
CA ARG A 59 -14.28 -11.66 7.92
C ARG A 59 -15.71 -11.84 7.41
N HIS A 60 -15.94 -11.88 6.09
CA HIS A 60 -17.25 -12.10 5.44
C HIS A 60 -18.41 -11.20 5.92
N GLU A 61 -18.10 -10.11 6.62
CA GLU A 61 -19.07 -9.19 7.21
C GLU A 61 -18.84 -7.76 6.68
N PRO A 62 -19.91 -6.96 6.48
CA PRO A 62 -19.76 -5.53 6.29
C PRO A 62 -19.14 -4.88 7.54
N PRO A 63 -18.29 -3.85 7.42
CA PRO A 63 -17.77 -3.21 6.21
C PRO A 63 -16.44 -3.79 5.70
N TYR A 64 -15.98 -4.93 6.24
CA TYR A 64 -14.62 -5.44 6.06
C TYR A 64 -14.27 -5.81 4.62
N GLY A 65 -15.26 -6.20 3.79
CA GLY A 65 -15.04 -6.45 2.36
C GLY A 65 -14.57 -5.20 1.61
N THR A 66 -15.17 -4.05 1.88
CA THR A 66 -14.76 -2.76 1.30
C THR A 66 -13.39 -2.34 1.79
N TRP A 67 -13.13 -2.49 3.09
CA TRP A 67 -11.82 -2.16 3.66
C TRP A 67 -10.71 -3.05 3.08
N GLY A 68 -10.96 -4.36 3.00
CA GLY A 68 -10.04 -5.31 2.42
C GLY A 68 -9.72 -5.00 0.97
N SER A 69 -10.73 -4.63 0.17
CA SER A 69 -10.55 -4.23 -1.23
C SER A 69 -9.66 -2.99 -1.38
N LEU A 70 -9.88 -1.96 -0.54
CA LEU A 70 -9.06 -0.74 -0.55
C LEU A 70 -7.60 -1.02 -0.14
N LEU A 71 -7.39 -1.80 0.92
CA LEU A 71 -6.06 -2.21 1.37
C LEU A 71 -5.34 -3.05 0.31
N PHE A 72 -6.07 -3.92 -0.39
CA PHE A 72 -5.54 -4.74 -1.47
C PHE A 72 -5.00 -3.89 -2.63
N ILE A 73 -5.77 -2.88 -3.06
CA ILE A 73 -5.34 -1.95 -4.11
C ILE A 73 -4.05 -1.24 -3.70
N GLU A 74 -4.00 -0.72 -2.47
CA GLU A 74 -2.82 0.00 -1.97
C GLU A 74 -1.58 -0.92 -1.85
N SER A 75 -1.79 -2.17 -1.44
CA SER A 75 -0.75 -3.19 -1.45
C SER A 75 -0.19 -3.43 -2.86
N ALA A 76 -1.08 -3.63 -3.84
CA ALA A 76 -0.71 -3.89 -5.22
C ALA A 76 0.08 -2.72 -5.83
N VAL A 77 -0.28 -1.48 -5.50
CA VAL A 77 0.47 -0.29 -5.89
C VAL A 77 1.89 -0.31 -5.31
N SER A 78 2.04 -0.59 -4.01
CA SER A 78 3.34 -0.66 -3.35
C SER A 78 4.27 -1.69 -3.98
N LEU A 79 3.76 -2.90 -4.19
CA LEU A 79 4.51 -4.00 -4.80
C LEU A 79 4.86 -3.68 -6.27
N SER A 80 3.97 -2.99 -6.98
CA SER A 80 4.24 -2.51 -8.34
C SER A 80 5.36 -1.46 -8.38
N PHE A 81 5.41 -0.56 -7.41
CA PHE A 81 6.49 0.42 -7.26
C PHE A 81 7.81 -0.25 -6.88
N ALA A 82 7.79 -1.21 -5.95
CA ALA A 82 8.95 -2.04 -5.62
C ALA A 82 9.50 -2.75 -6.86
N ARG A 83 8.63 -3.37 -7.67
CA ARG A 83 9.01 -4.04 -8.93
C ARG A 83 9.71 -3.08 -9.90
N LYS A 84 9.27 -1.81 -9.99
CA LYS A 84 9.96 -0.80 -10.80
C LYS A 84 11.38 -0.53 -10.30
N LEU A 85 11.59 -0.43 -8.99
CA LEU A 85 12.92 -0.23 -8.41
C LEU A 85 13.83 -1.46 -8.59
N ILE A 86 13.30 -2.67 -8.46
CA ILE A 86 14.05 -3.92 -8.74
C ILE A 86 14.55 -3.92 -10.18
N LYS A 87 13.66 -3.64 -11.15
CA LYS A 87 14.03 -3.59 -12.58
C LYS A 87 15.12 -2.55 -12.86
N LYS A 88 15.14 -1.44 -12.14
CA LYS A 88 16.20 -0.44 -12.24
C LYS A 88 17.51 -0.96 -11.63
N ALA A 89 17.48 -1.60 -10.47
CA ALA A 89 18.67 -2.08 -9.78
C ALA A 89 19.36 -3.26 -10.51
N LEU A 90 18.62 -3.98 -11.36
CA LEU A 90 19.13 -5.06 -12.20
C LEU A 90 19.67 -4.58 -13.56
N LYS A 91 19.49 -3.30 -13.92
CA LYS A 91 20.08 -2.67 -15.10
C LYS A 91 21.39 -1.98 -14.73
#